data_AF-A0A3D0KNW5-F1
#
_entry.id   AF-A0A3D0KNW5-F1
#
_cell.length_a   1.000
_cell.length_b   1.000
_cell.length_c   1.000
_cell.angle_alpha   90.00
_cell.angle_beta   90.00
_cell.angle_gamma   90.00
#
_symmetry.space_group_name_H-M   'P 1'
#
loop_
_entity.id
_entity.type
_entity.pdbx_description
1 polymer ?
#
loop_
_entity_poly.entity_id
_entity_poly.type
_entity_poly.pdbx_seq_one_letter_code
_entity_poly.pdbx_strand_id
1 'polypeptide(L)'
;KLNDTDFPTLFKGDCYTLDSEESYIIDDLRTSFLNSERLQRHARFLFDRGCMYKIFNGNLLYHGCVPLDKNGRLEAVTIFDKPCSGREFFDLAQAKARRAFLSKPVERDKDDTDFLWYLWCGKKSPLCGRNIKTFERAFISDKAAWHEEKNPYYDFYTTFETCEMILSEFGLDGRMSHIVNGHTPVITVRGELPIKADGKLLVIDGGFCKAYHETTGIAGYTLIYNSHGLRIKAHRPFETVEGALKNNTDILSSSEIIETEKHRVMVSDTDDGDKIRSEIQDLKQLLRYYNEGIIEINTNK
;
A
#
# COMPACT_ATOMS: atom_id res chain seq x y z
N LYS A 1 30.49 -16.38 7.06
CA LYS A 1 31.18 -16.11 8.35
C LYS A 1 30.61 -14.81 8.91
N LEU A 2 30.35 -14.75 10.22
CA LEU A 2 29.87 -13.51 10.83
C LEU A 2 30.99 -12.48 10.88
N ASN A 3 30.64 -11.22 10.68
CA ASN A 3 31.52 -10.06 10.75
C ASN A 3 31.72 -9.57 12.18
N ASP A 4 30.72 -9.83 13.03
CA ASP A 4 30.74 -9.58 14.46
C ASP A 4 30.22 -10.82 15.18
N THR A 5 30.88 -11.18 16.27
CA THR A 5 30.55 -12.33 17.12
C THR A 5 30.47 -11.95 18.59
N ASP A 6 30.64 -10.68 18.93
CA ASP A 6 30.54 -10.19 20.30
C ASP A 6 29.09 -9.79 20.62
N PHE A 7 28.39 -10.69 21.29
CA PHE A 7 27.00 -10.49 21.70
C PHE A 7 26.89 -10.63 23.22
N PRO A 8 27.37 -9.62 23.98
CA PRO A 8 27.55 -9.73 25.43
C PRO A 8 26.22 -9.88 26.19
N THR A 9 25.10 -9.42 25.61
CA THR A 9 23.76 -9.50 26.21
C THR A 9 23.00 -10.77 25.82
N LEU A 10 23.52 -11.61 24.90
CA LEU A 10 22.86 -12.85 24.51
C LEU A 10 23.06 -13.96 25.56
N PHE A 11 21.99 -14.30 26.25
CA PHE A 11 21.96 -15.44 27.16
C PHE A 11 21.72 -16.76 26.41
N LYS A 12 22.63 -17.73 26.55
CA LYS A 12 22.56 -19.02 25.82
C LYS A 12 21.38 -19.90 26.21
N GLY A 13 20.81 -19.73 27.40
CA GLY A 13 19.67 -20.53 27.88
C GLY A 13 18.34 -20.06 27.31
N ASP A 14 18.23 -18.77 26.99
CA ASP A 14 17.09 -18.17 26.31
C ASP A 14 17.52 -16.84 25.68
N CYS A 15 17.67 -16.84 24.34
CA CYS A 15 18.10 -15.67 23.59
C CYS A 15 16.99 -14.63 23.35
N TYR A 16 15.77 -14.88 23.83
CA TYR A 16 14.65 -13.93 23.76
C TYR A 16 14.45 -13.14 25.06
N THR A 17 15.09 -13.56 26.15
CA THR A 17 15.02 -12.84 27.42
C THR A 17 15.89 -11.59 27.34
N LEU A 18 15.26 -10.43 27.56
CA LEU A 18 15.95 -9.15 27.70
C LEU A 18 16.56 -9.06 29.10
N ASP A 19 17.77 -8.51 29.21
CA ASP A 19 18.30 -8.11 30.51
C ASP A 19 17.57 -6.86 31.06
N SER A 20 17.92 -6.44 32.28
CA SER A 20 17.26 -5.30 32.92
C SER A 20 17.49 -3.97 32.19
N GLU A 21 18.64 -3.80 31.55
CA GLU A 21 18.99 -2.58 30.82
C GLU A 21 18.27 -2.56 29.46
N GLU A 22 18.28 -3.69 28.74
CA GLU A 22 17.54 -3.89 27.50
C GLU A 22 16.03 -3.70 27.71
N SER A 23 15.46 -4.29 28.76
CA SER A 23 14.05 -4.11 29.11
C SER A 23 13.72 -2.65 29.38
N TYR A 24 14.58 -1.95 30.12
CA TYR A 24 14.40 -0.51 30.39
C TYR A 24 14.39 0.31 29.09
N ILE A 25 15.33 0.06 28.17
CA ILE A 25 15.40 0.77 26.89
C ILE A 25 14.16 0.49 26.04
N ILE A 26 13.73 -0.77 25.94
CA ILE A 26 12.55 -1.14 25.16
C ILE A 26 11.28 -0.51 25.74
N ASP A 27 11.14 -0.50 27.06
CA ASP A 27 10.00 0.14 27.73
C ASP A 27 9.99 1.66 27.59
N ASP A 28 11.15 2.32 27.66
CA ASP A 28 11.27 3.76 27.42
C ASP A 28 10.94 4.15 25.98
N LEU A 29 11.46 3.40 25.00
CA LEU A 29 11.10 3.56 23.58
C LEU A 29 9.60 3.37 23.38
N ARG A 30 9.04 2.27 23.89
CA ARG A 30 7.61 1.99 23.80
C ARG A 30 6.78 3.13 24.39
N THR A 31 7.17 3.61 25.57
CA THR A 31 6.50 4.73 26.26
C THR A 31 6.56 6.01 25.42
N SER A 32 7.72 6.32 24.84
CA SER A 32 7.92 7.49 23.98
C SER A 32 7.03 7.45 22.73
N PHE A 33 6.93 6.30 22.06
CA PHE A 33 6.08 6.13 20.88
C PHE A 33 4.58 6.18 21.20
N LEU A 34 4.16 5.55 22.31
CA LEU A 34 2.75 5.53 22.72
C LEU A 34 2.26 6.91 23.18
N ASN A 35 3.10 7.69 23.85
CA ASN A 35 2.74 9.01 24.38
C ASN A 35 3.00 10.17 23.41
N SER A 36 3.61 9.91 22.25
CA SER A 36 3.82 10.94 21.23
C SER A 36 2.52 11.30 20.52
N GLU A 37 1.88 12.42 20.94
CA GLU A 37 0.64 12.92 20.34
C GLU A 37 0.71 13.01 18.82
N ARG A 38 1.84 13.51 18.29
CA ARG A 38 2.04 13.66 16.85
C ARG A 38 2.04 12.31 16.13
N LEU A 39 2.73 11.30 16.66
CA LEU A 39 2.74 9.97 16.07
C LEU A 39 1.36 9.32 16.16
N GLN A 40 0.67 9.46 17.30
CA GLN A 40 -0.69 8.94 17.48
C GLN A 40 -1.67 9.58 16.49
N ARG A 41 -1.58 10.90 16.26
CA ARG A 41 -2.40 11.60 15.26
C ARG A 41 -2.12 11.11 13.84
N HIS A 42 -0.86 10.94 13.47
CA HIS A 42 -0.48 10.43 12.15
C HIS A 42 -0.95 8.98 11.95
N ALA A 43 -0.72 8.11 12.94
CA ALA A 43 -1.17 6.72 12.88
C ALA A 43 -2.71 6.65 12.77
N ARG A 44 -3.44 7.43 13.58
CA ARG A 44 -4.90 7.50 13.51
C ARG A 44 -5.38 7.95 12.13
N PHE A 45 -4.76 8.96 11.53
CA PHE A 45 -5.09 9.36 10.15
C PHE A 45 -4.92 8.21 9.15
N LEU A 46 -3.84 7.44 9.24
CA LEU A 46 -3.61 6.28 8.38
C LEU A 46 -4.68 5.20 8.58
N PHE A 47 -5.12 4.95 9.81
CA PHE A 47 -6.22 4.02 10.04
C PHE A 47 -7.58 4.59 9.64
N ASP A 48 -7.84 5.88 9.79
CA ASP A 48 -9.13 6.49 9.42
C ASP A 48 -9.33 6.57 7.91
N ARG A 49 -8.25 6.81 7.16
CA ARG A 49 -8.31 7.06 5.70
C ARG A 49 -7.66 5.97 4.86
N GLY A 50 -6.70 5.24 5.42
CA GLY A 50 -5.99 4.18 4.73
C GLY A 50 -6.78 2.88 4.66
N CYS A 51 -6.39 2.06 3.70
CA CYS A 51 -6.97 0.76 3.43
C CYS A 51 -5.90 -0.15 2.83
N MET A 52 -6.09 -1.47 2.96
CA MET A 52 -5.14 -2.44 2.39
C MET A 52 -5.18 -2.45 0.86
N TYR A 53 -6.35 -2.15 0.30
CA TYR A 53 -6.59 -1.87 -1.11
C TYR A 53 -7.76 -0.89 -1.20
N LYS A 54 -7.87 -0.19 -2.33
CA LYS A 54 -8.98 0.70 -2.65
C LYS A 54 -9.47 0.41 -4.05
N ILE A 55 -10.76 0.22 -4.21
CA ILE A 55 -11.41 0.35 -5.51
C ILE A 55 -11.86 1.80 -5.63
N PHE A 56 -11.48 2.45 -6.73
CA PHE A 56 -11.85 3.83 -7.01
C PHE A 56 -12.09 4.05 -8.51
N ASN A 57 -13.32 4.43 -8.88
CA ASN A 57 -13.75 4.64 -10.27
C ASN A 57 -13.36 3.48 -11.18
N GLY A 58 -13.68 2.25 -10.76
CA GLY A 58 -13.38 1.03 -11.50
C GLY A 58 -11.90 0.61 -11.54
N ASN A 59 -11.02 1.26 -10.78
CA ASN A 59 -9.59 0.92 -10.69
C ASN A 59 -9.25 0.28 -9.35
N LEU A 60 -8.31 -0.65 -9.34
CA LEU A 60 -7.79 -1.29 -8.13
C LEU A 60 -6.47 -0.66 -7.71
N LEU A 61 -6.41 -0.14 -6.50
CA LEU A 61 -5.21 0.44 -5.91
C LEU A 61 -4.73 -0.45 -4.76
N TYR A 62 -3.47 -0.87 -4.80
CA TYR A 62 -2.81 -1.52 -3.65
C TYR A 62 -1.32 -1.20 -3.63
N HIS A 63 -0.71 -1.28 -2.44
CA HIS A 63 0.70 -0.91 -2.28
C HIS A 63 1.65 -2.03 -2.72
N GLY A 64 1.75 -3.13 -1.97
CA GLY A 64 2.79 -4.15 -2.17
C GLY A 64 2.50 -5.16 -3.28
N CYS A 65 1.95 -6.31 -2.92
CA CYS A 65 1.71 -7.43 -3.83
C CYS A 65 0.43 -8.20 -3.48
N VAL A 66 -0.11 -8.91 -4.46
CA VAL A 66 -1.11 -9.98 -4.24
C VAL A 66 -0.34 -11.30 -4.28
N PRO A 67 -0.28 -12.09 -3.19
CA PRO A 67 0.54 -13.30 -3.17
C PRO A 67 0.16 -14.30 -4.28
N LEU A 68 1.15 -14.70 -5.07
CA LEU A 68 0.99 -15.73 -6.11
C LEU A 68 1.90 -16.93 -5.82
N ASP A 69 1.47 -18.09 -6.29
CA ASP A 69 2.27 -19.31 -6.29
C ASP A 69 3.27 -19.32 -7.46
N LYS A 70 4.11 -20.36 -7.52
CA LYS A 70 5.12 -20.51 -8.58
C LYS A 70 4.52 -20.68 -9.99
N ASN A 71 3.22 -20.93 -10.10
CA ASN A 71 2.50 -21.06 -11.37
C ASN A 71 1.74 -19.77 -11.73
N GLY A 72 1.90 -18.69 -10.97
CA GLY A 72 1.22 -17.41 -11.19
C GLY A 72 -0.25 -17.39 -10.75
N ARG A 73 -0.71 -18.37 -9.97
CA ARG A 73 -2.07 -18.40 -9.42
C ARG A 73 -2.12 -17.78 -8.03
N LEU A 74 -3.29 -17.30 -7.62
CA LEU A 74 -3.49 -16.78 -6.26
C LEU A 74 -3.05 -17.81 -5.21
N GLU A 75 -2.14 -17.40 -4.34
CA GLU A 75 -1.60 -18.26 -3.30
C GLU A 75 -2.49 -18.21 -2.06
N ALA A 76 -2.90 -19.39 -1.56
CA ALA A 76 -3.54 -19.49 -0.26
C ALA A 76 -2.53 -19.27 0.87
N VAL A 77 -2.88 -18.37 1.78
CA VAL A 77 -2.14 -18.07 2.99
C VAL A 77 -2.98 -18.49 4.19
N THR A 78 -2.42 -19.29 5.08
CA THR A 78 -3.10 -19.70 6.31
C THR A 78 -2.79 -18.71 7.42
N ILE A 79 -3.81 -17.97 7.86
CA ILE A 79 -3.70 -16.98 8.92
C ILE A 79 -4.57 -17.47 10.09
N PHE A 80 -3.93 -17.91 11.18
CA PHE A 80 -4.60 -18.49 12.37
C PHE A 80 -5.65 -19.56 11.99
N ASP A 81 -5.18 -20.62 11.31
CA ASP A 81 -5.96 -21.77 10.84
C ASP A 81 -7.05 -21.49 9.78
N LYS A 82 -7.12 -20.26 9.27
CA LYS A 82 -8.02 -19.90 8.18
C LYS A 82 -7.23 -19.71 6.88
N PRO A 83 -7.39 -20.59 5.88
CA PRO A 83 -6.85 -20.34 4.55
C PRO A 83 -7.63 -19.20 3.90
N CYS A 84 -6.91 -18.22 3.38
CA CYS A 84 -7.48 -17.12 2.59
C CYS A 84 -6.54 -16.78 1.43
N SER A 85 -7.07 -16.25 0.34
CA SER A 85 -6.30 -15.81 -0.83
C SER A 85 -6.91 -14.54 -1.41
N GLY A 86 -6.18 -13.87 -2.31
CA GLY A 86 -6.72 -12.76 -3.09
C GLY A 86 -7.37 -11.68 -2.22
N ARG A 87 -8.60 -11.30 -2.55
CA ARG A 87 -9.34 -10.24 -1.87
C ARG A 87 -9.64 -10.57 -0.41
N GLU A 88 -10.02 -11.81 -0.11
CA GLU A 88 -10.34 -12.25 1.24
C GLU A 88 -9.16 -12.03 2.19
N PHE A 89 -7.93 -12.31 1.73
CA PHE A 89 -6.74 -12.09 2.52
C PHE A 89 -6.51 -10.60 2.83
N PHE A 90 -6.76 -9.71 1.86
CA PHE A 90 -6.65 -8.27 2.08
C PHE A 90 -7.71 -7.74 3.05
N ASP A 91 -8.95 -8.23 2.96
CA ASP A 91 -10.04 -7.88 3.87
C ASP A 91 -9.72 -8.33 5.31
N LEU A 92 -9.22 -9.56 5.46
CA LEU A 92 -8.74 -10.08 6.75
C LEU A 92 -7.59 -9.23 7.30
N ALA A 93 -6.61 -8.91 6.46
CA ALA A 93 -5.45 -8.12 6.86
C ALA A 93 -5.86 -6.72 7.36
N GLN A 94 -6.80 -6.08 6.66
CA GLN A 94 -7.36 -4.80 7.05
C GLN A 94 -8.08 -4.88 8.40
N ALA A 95 -8.92 -5.91 8.59
CA ALA A 95 -9.65 -6.10 9.83
C ALA A 95 -8.70 -6.32 11.01
N LYS A 96 -7.68 -7.18 10.86
CA LYS A 96 -6.67 -7.44 11.88
C LYS A 96 -5.88 -6.18 12.24
N ALA A 97 -5.39 -5.44 11.24
CA ALA A 97 -4.63 -4.22 11.47
C ALA A 97 -5.47 -3.16 12.21
N ARG A 98 -6.74 -3.00 11.84
CA ARG A 98 -7.66 -2.07 12.50
C ARG A 98 -7.95 -2.48 13.94
N ARG A 99 -8.22 -3.76 14.21
CA ARG A 99 -8.43 -4.26 15.58
C ARG A 99 -7.18 -4.07 16.43
N ALA A 100 -6.00 -4.41 15.92
CA ALA A 100 -4.75 -4.21 16.62
C ALA A 100 -4.54 -2.75 17.07
N PHE A 101 -4.92 -1.78 16.24
CA PHE A 101 -4.75 -0.36 16.55
C PHE A 101 -5.89 0.23 17.40
N LEU A 102 -7.15 -0.06 17.06
CA LEU A 102 -8.33 0.57 17.66
C LEU A 102 -8.78 -0.08 18.97
N SER A 103 -8.44 -1.35 19.21
CA SER A 103 -8.76 -2.01 20.47
C SER A 103 -8.05 -1.34 21.64
N LYS A 104 -8.78 -1.20 22.75
CA LYS A 104 -8.19 -0.74 24.02
C LYS A 104 -7.06 -1.69 24.43
N PRO A 105 -6.01 -1.21 25.11
CA PRO A 105 -4.86 -2.04 25.47
C PRO A 105 -5.22 -3.35 26.19
N VAL A 106 -6.25 -3.35 27.05
CA VAL A 106 -6.70 -4.52 27.82
C VAL A 106 -7.47 -5.54 26.95
N GLU A 107 -8.07 -5.08 25.86
CA GLU A 107 -8.89 -5.88 24.93
C GLU A 107 -8.11 -6.25 23.65
N ARG A 108 -6.84 -5.83 23.57
CA ARG A 108 -6.01 -6.02 22.38
C ARG A 108 -5.56 -7.47 22.31
N ASP A 109 -6.02 -8.15 21.28
CA ASP A 109 -5.61 -9.49 20.94
C ASP A 109 -4.13 -9.53 20.53
N LYS A 110 -3.40 -10.52 21.06
CA LYS A 110 -1.99 -10.74 20.76
C LYS A 110 -1.83 -11.12 19.28
N ASP A 111 -2.72 -11.95 18.76
CA ASP A 111 -2.67 -12.43 17.39
C ASP A 111 -2.82 -11.30 16.38
N ASP A 112 -3.72 -10.34 16.62
CA ASP A 112 -3.87 -9.15 15.78
C ASP A 112 -2.62 -8.24 15.86
N THR A 113 -1.97 -8.16 17.02
CA THR A 113 -0.74 -7.37 17.21
C THR A 113 0.45 -8.01 16.48
N ASP A 114 0.65 -9.32 16.67
CA ASP A 114 1.68 -10.10 16.00
C ASP A 114 1.46 -10.11 14.48
N PHE A 115 0.21 -10.01 14.03
CA PHE A 115 -0.12 -9.87 12.62
C PHE A 115 0.36 -8.54 12.01
N LEU A 116 0.41 -7.43 12.75
CA LEU A 116 1.04 -6.19 12.26
C LEU A 116 2.52 -6.37 11.97
N TRP A 117 3.21 -7.14 12.82
CA TRP A 117 4.62 -7.50 12.59
C TRP A 117 4.76 -8.37 11.34
N TYR A 118 3.90 -9.37 11.18
CA TYR A 118 3.84 -10.18 9.96
C TYR A 118 3.58 -9.34 8.71
N LEU A 119 2.72 -8.32 8.76
CA LEU A 119 2.50 -7.44 7.61
C LEU A 119 3.79 -6.71 7.19
N TRP A 120 4.66 -6.36 8.13
CA TRP A 120 5.91 -5.68 7.84
C TRP A 120 6.98 -6.61 7.21
N CYS A 121 7.13 -7.84 7.70
CA CYS A 121 8.27 -8.70 7.33
C CYS A 121 7.92 -10.05 6.70
N GLY A 122 6.63 -10.40 6.60
CA GLY A 122 6.18 -11.69 6.11
C GLY A 122 6.43 -11.88 4.60
N LYS A 123 7.00 -13.03 4.22
CA LYS A 123 7.25 -13.39 2.81
C LYS A 123 5.99 -13.36 1.94
N LYS A 124 4.83 -13.71 2.51
CA LYS A 124 3.52 -13.67 1.85
C LYS A 124 2.66 -12.49 2.31
N SER A 125 3.23 -11.50 2.98
CA SER A 125 2.51 -10.29 3.35
C SER A 125 2.20 -9.46 2.10
N PRO A 126 0.99 -8.89 1.98
CA PRO A 126 0.63 -8.00 0.88
C PRO A 126 1.38 -6.66 0.91
N LEU A 127 2.08 -6.33 2.01
CA LEU A 127 2.88 -5.10 2.14
C LEU A 127 4.39 -5.33 2.01
N CYS A 128 4.86 -6.58 2.06
CA CYS A 128 6.28 -6.91 2.03
C CYS A 128 6.66 -7.81 0.86
N GLY A 129 6.03 -8.98 0.76
CA GLY A 129 6.22 -9.93 -0.35
C GLY A 129 7.65 -10.44 -0.52
N ARG A 130 8.48 -10.39 0.53
CA ARG A 130 9.92 -10.68 0.46
C ARG A 130 10.44 -11.35 1.72
N ASN A 131 11.44 -12.19 1.56
CA ASN A 131 12.19 -12.74 2.68
C ASN A 131 13.27 -11.74 3.11
N ILE A 132 13.00 -10.92 4.13
CA ILE A 132 13.91 -9.88 4.60
C ILE A 132 15.20 -10.51 5.16
N LYS A 133 16.35 -9.98 4.72
CA LYS A 133 17.70 -10.45 5.09
C LYS A 133 18.45 -9.48 6.01
N THR A 134 17.75 -8.86 6.96
CA THR A 134 18.33 -7.84 7.86
C THR A 134 19.52 -8.38 8.64
N PHE A 135 19.40 -9.59 9.18
CA PHE A 135 20.49 -10.22 9.93
C PHE A 135 21.71 -10.47 9.04
N GLU A 136 21.51 -11.08 7.87
CA GLU A 136 22.60 -11.39 6.95
C GLU A 136 23.26 -10.11 6.41
N ARG A 137 22.50 -9.05 6.16
CA ARG A 137 23.04 -7.74 5.76
C ARG A 137 23.87 -7.08 6.85
N ALA A 138 23.47 -7.22 8.12
CA ALA A 138 24.18 -6.62 9.24
C ALA A 138 25.45 -7.42 9.59
N PHE A 139 25.36 -8.75 9.59
CA PHE A 139 26.38 -9.60 10.20
C PHE A 139 27.15 -10.49 9.22
N ILE A 140 26.82 -10.58 7.93
CA ILE A 140 27.53 -11.43 6.97
C ILE A 140 28.08 -10.56 5.83
N SER A 141 29.39 -10.54 5.63
CA SER A 141 30.00 -9.76 4.51
C SER A 141 29.72 -10.37 3.13
N ASP A 142 29.47 -11.67 3.06
CA ASP A 142 29.18 -12.35 1.80
C ASP A 142 27.81 -11.92 1.26
N LYS A 143 27.85 -11.12 0.18
CA LYS A 143 26.65 -10.60 -0.49
C LYS A 143 25.76 -11.68 -1.07
N ALA A 144 26.26 -12.89 -1.29
CA ALA A 144 25.41 -14.01 -1.70
C ALA A 144 24.32 -14.32 -0.66
N ALA A 145 24.59 -14.09 0.63
CA ALA A 145 23.62 -14.26 1.71
C ALA A 145 22.55 -13.16 1.78
N TRP A 146 22.71 -12.06 1.02
CA TRP A 146 21.82 -10.90 1.07
C TRP A 146 20.65 -11.00 0.09
N HIS A 147 20.59 -12.07 -0.72
CA HIS A 147 19.52 -12.25 -1.68
C HIS A 147 18.18 -12.42 -0.97
N GLU A 148 17.29 -11.46 -1.17
CA GLU A 148 15.91 -11.48 -0.68
C GLU A 148 15.03 -12.16 -1.73
N GLU A 149 14.69 -13.42 -1.47
CA GLU A 149 13.71 -14.14 -2.29
C GLU A 149 12.38 -13.39 -2.26
N LYS A 150 11.85 -13.06 -3.45
CA LYS A 150 10.59 -12.35 -3.62
C LYS A 150 9.43 -13.33 -3.77
N ASN A 151 8.21 -12.87 -3.47
CA ASN A 151 7.00 -13.59 -3.81
C ASN A 151 6.91 -13.73 -5.36
N PRO A 152 6.47 -14.89 -5.89
CA PRO A 152 6.28 -15.11 -7.32
C PRO A 152 5.45 -14.04 -8.04
N TYR A 153 4.59 -13.30 -7.33
CA TYR A 153 3.93 -12.10 -7.84
C TYR A 153 4.86 -11.22 -8.69
N TYR A 154 6.09 -10.96 -8.23
CA TYR A 154 7.01 -10.06 -8.93
C TYR A 154 7.55 -10.63 -10.26
N ASP A 155 7.36 -11.92 -10.52
CA ASP A 155 7.71 -12.56 -11.79
C ASP A 155 6.55 -12.47 -12.80
N PHE A 156 5.30 -12.39 -12.31
CA PHE A 156 4.09 -12.47 -13.15
C PHE A 156 3.30 -11.16 -13.27
N TYR A 157 3.44 -10.21 -12.33
CA TYR A 157 2.57 -9.04 -12.22
C TYR A 157 2.58 -8.10 -13.43
N THR A 158 3.54 -8.24 -14.34
CA THR A 158 3.64 -7.45 -15.57
C THR A 158 2.92 -8.08 -16.76
N THR A 159 2.35 -9.27 -16.60
CA THR A 159 1.59 -9.99 -17.63
C THR A 159 0.12 -9.59 -17.63
N PHE A 160 -0.49 -9.56 -18.82
CA PHE A 160 -1.89 -9.18 -18.99
C PHE A 160 -2.83 -10.15 -18.25
N GLU A 161 -2.61 -11.45 -18.39
CA GLU A 161 -3.44 -12.50 -17.81
C GLU A 161 -3.44 -12.45 -16.28
N THR A 162 -2.28 -12.17 -15.67
CA THR A 162 -2.18 -12.03 -14.21
C THR A 162 -2.90 -10.78 -13.73
N CYS A 163 -2.78 -9.67 -14.45
CA CYS A 163 -3.48 -8.43 -14.10
C CYS A 163 -5.00 -8.61 -14.18
N GLU A 164 -5.52 -9.23 -15.25
CA GLU A 164 -6.95 -9.52 -15.39
C GLU A 164 -7.45 -10.45 -14.28
N MET A 165 -6.71 -11.53 -13.98
CA MET A 165 -7.06 -12.42 -12.86
C MET A 165 -7.15 -11.66 -11.54
N ILE A 166 -6.19 -10.77 -11.24
CA ILE A 166 -6.22 -9.96 -10.02
C ILE A 166 -7.41 -9.00 -10.06
N LEU A 167 -7.67 -8.31 -11.17
CA LEU A 167 -8.81 -7.39 -11.27
C LEU A 167 -10.13 -8.13 -11.02
N SER A 168 -10.35 -9.28 -11.65
CA SER A 168 -11.54 -10.12 -11.44
C SER A 168 -11.66 -10.61 -9.99
N GLU A 169 -10.57 -11.01 -9.34
CA GLU A 169 -10.57 -11.39 -7.91
C GLU A 169 -11.08 -10.26 -6.99
N PHE A 170 -10.84 -9.01 -7.38
CA PHE A 170 -11.33 -7.83 -6.66
C PHE A 170 -12.68 -7.32 -7.18
N GLY A 171 -13.33 -8.06 -8.10
CA GLY A 171 -14.66 -7.74 -8.63
C GLY A 171 -14.65 -6.69 -9.74
N LEU A 172 -13.54 -6.53 -10.45
CA LEU A 172 -13.38 -5.60 -11.56
C LEU A 172 -13.19 -6.37 -12.87
N ASP A 173 -14.26 -6.53 -13.63
CA ASP A 173 -14.23 -7.15 -14.96
C ASP A 173 -14.34 -6.10 -16.10
N GLY A 174 -14.21 -4.82 -15.74
CA GLY A 174 -14.32 -3.71 -16.68
C GLY A 174 -13.14 -3.68 -17.64
N ARG A 175 -13.42 -3.40 -18.93
CA ARG A 175 -12.36 -3.19 -19.92
C ARG A 175 -11.42 -2.05 -19.52
N MET A 176 -11.95 -1.02 -18.86
CA MET A 176 -11.21 0.18 -18.43
C MET A 176 -10.71 0.06 -16.96
N SER A 177 -10.73 -1.16 -16.39
CA SER A 177 -10.20 -1.37 -15.04
C SER A 177 -8.68 -1.56 -15.11
N HIS A 178 -7.97 -0.80 -14.29
CA HIS A 178 -6.52 -0.86 -14.15
C HIS A 178 -6.10 -1.14 -12.71
N ILE A 179 -4.95 -1.78 -12.56
CA ILE A 179 -4.20 -1.89 -11.31
C ILE A 179 -3.30 -0.67 -11.20
N VAL A 180 -3.36 0.04 -10.08
CA VAL A 180 -2.44 1.11 -9.73
C VAL A 180 -1.59 0.66 -8.54
N ASN A 181 -0.28 0.57 -8.74
CA ASN A 181 0.67 0.06 -7.76
C ASN A 181 1.82 1.05 -7.52
N GLY A 182 2.35 1.11 -6.29
CA GLY A 182 3.44 2.04 -5.96
C GLY A 182 4.51 1.51 -5.00
N HIS A 183 4.70 0.18 -4.91
CA HIS A 183 5.72 -0.38 -4.03
C HIS A 183 7.10 -0.53 -4.67
N THR A 184 7.14 -0.83 -5.97
CA THR A 184 8.41 -1.00 -6.70
C THR A 184 8.65 0.22 -7.58
N PRO A 185 9.76 0.95 -7.40
CA PRO A 185 10.08 2.09 -8.24
C PRO A 185 10.35 1.64 -9.68
N VAL A 186 10.00 2.48 -10.65
CA VAL A 186 10.25 2.22 -12.08
C VAL A 186 11.68 2.65 -12.40
N ILE A 187 12.48 1.72 -12.92
CA ILE A 187 13.89 1.99 -13.25
C ILE A 187 13.99 2.51 -14.70
N THR A 188 13.59 3.77 -14.92
CA THR A 188 13.51 4.38 -16.25
C THR A 188 14.85 4.41 -16.98
N VAL A 189 15.98 4.55 -16.25
CA VAL A 189 17.33 4.47 -16.85
C VAL A 189 17.62 3.13 -17.54
N ARG A 190 16.90 2.06 -17.17
CA ARG A 190 16.99 0.73 -17.81
C ARG A 190 15.92 0.50 -18.87
N GLY A 191 15.17 1.53 -19.23
CA GLY A 191 14.08 1.45 -20.19
C GLY A 191 12.78 0.85 -19.64
N GLU A 192 12.65 0.69 -18.31
CA GLU A 192 11.39 0.26 -17.73
C GLU A 192 10.29 1.31 -17.92
N LEU A 193 9.11 0.84 -18.34
CA LEU A 193 7.94 1.68 -18.50
C LEU A 193 7.02 1.61 -17.27
N PRO A 194 6.36 2.73 -16.91
CA PRO A 194 5.38 2.77 -15.81
C PRO A 194 4.07 2.08 -16.20
N ILE A 195 3.76 2.00 -17.50
CA ILE A 195 2.62 1.28 -18.05
C ILE A 195 3.10 -0.11 -18.45
N LYS A 196 2.45 -1.15 -17.93
CA LYS A 196 2.79 -2.57 -18.14
C LYS A 196 1.51 -3.35 -18.45
N ALA A 197 1.66 -4.63 -18.83
CA ALA A 197 0.54 -5.54 -19.06
C ALA A 197 -0.51 -4.97 -20.04
N ASP A 198 -0.07 -4.45 -21.19
CA ASP A 198 -0.92 -3.81 -22.20
C ASP A 198 -1.89 -2.75 -21.64
N GLY A 199 -1.41 -1.97 -20.67
CA GLY A 199 -2.16 -0.90 -20.04
C GLY A 199 -2.88 -1.29 -18.75
N LYS A 200 -2.91 -2.56 -18.37
CA LYS A 200 -3.62 -3.04 -17.17
C LYS A 200 -2.91 -2.75 -15.86
N LEU A 201 -1.59 -2.52 -15.89
CA LEU A 201 -0.82 -2.17 -14.71
C LEU A 201 -0.17 -0.80 -14.87
N LEU A 202 -0.47 0.10 -13.93
CA LEU A 202 0.06 1.45 -13.83
C LEU A 202 0.91 1.56 -12.56
N VAL A 203 2.22 1.66 -12.74
CA VAL A 203 3.17 1.84 -11.64
C VAL A 203 3.41 3.33 -11.42
N ILE A 204 3.09 3.80 -10.21
CA ILE A 204 3.26 5.19 -9.79
C ILE A 204 4.29 5.28 -8.66
N ASP A 205 5.07 6.35 -8.65
CA ASP A 205 5.97 6.70 -7.55
C ASP A 205 5.92 8.22 -7.36
N GLY A 206 5.56 8.66 -6.16
CA GLY A 206 5.48 10.09 -5.84
C GLY A 206 6.83 10.79 -5.88
N GLY A 207 7.94 10.06 -5.93
CA GLY A 207 9.25 10.62 -6.24
C GLY A 207 9.87 11.48 -5.16
N PHE A 208 9.36 11.37 -3.93
CA PHE A 208 9.76 12.17 -2.78
C PHE A 208 11.11 11.75 -2.18
N CYS A 209 11.62 10.57 -2.54
CA CYS A 209 12.87 10.05 -2.00
C CYS A 209 14.04 10.34 -2.96
N LYS A 210 14.84 11.35 -2.61
CA LYS A 210 16.03 11.77 -3.38
C LYS A 210 17.02 10.62 -3.64
N ALA A 211 17.16 9.69 -2.69
CA ALA A 211 18.08 8.56 -2.82
C ALA A 211 17.72 7.62 -3.98
N TYR A 212 16.47 7.60 -4.45
CA TYR A 212 16.08 6.78 -5.58
C TYR A 212 16.29 7.46 -6.94
N HIS A 213 16.45 8.79 -7.00
CA HIS A 213 16.57 9.52 -8.28
C HIS A 213 17.76 9.07 -9.13
N GLU A 214 18.89 8.74 -8.49
CA GLU A 214 20.07 8.19 -9.19
C GLU A 214 19.78 6.82 -9.81
N THR A 215 18.91 6.03 -9.17
CA THR A 215 18.57 4.67 -9.63
C THR A 215 17.45 4.71 -10.67
N THR A 216 16.44 5.54 -10.50
CA THR A 216 15.27 5.62 -11.40
C THR A 216 15.53 6.49 -12.62
N GLY A 217 16.35 7.54 -12.49
CA GLY A 217 16.64 8.54 -13.54
C GLY A 217 15.58 9.61 -13.70
N ILE A 218 14.51 9.56 -12.91
CA ILE A 218 13.44 10.55 -12.86
C ILE A 218 13.04 10.80 -11.40
N ALA A 219 12.33 11.90 -11.14
CA ALA A 219 11.77 12.13 -9.82
C ALA A 219 10.69 11.09 -9.53
N GLY A 220 9.70 10.91 -10.41
CA GLY A 220 8.62 9.95 -10.22
C GLY A 220 7.50 10.10 -11.25
N TYR A 221 6.38 9.40 -11.03
CA TYR A 221 5.20 9.40 -11.88
C TYR A 221 3.94 9.77 -11.11
N THR A 222 3.12 10.64 -11.69
CA THR A 222 1.76 10.94 -11.20
C THR A 222 0.73 10.47 -12.18
N LEU A 223 -0.26 9.72 -11.69
CA LEU A 223 -1.46 9.38 -12.44
C LEU A 223 -2.49 10.50 -12.28
N ILE A 224 -3.03 10.96 -13.39
CA ILE A 224 -4.08 11.98 -13.46
C ILE A 224 -5.32 11.33 -14.06
N TYR A 225 -6.40 11.30 -13.28
CA TYR A 225 -7.73 10.92 -13.74
C TYR A 225 -8.59 12.17 -13.89
N ASN A 226 -9.20 12.37 -15.06
CA ASN A 226 -10.13 13.47 -15.29
C ASN A 226 -11.29 13.04 -16.19
N SER A 227 -12.21 13.95 -16.51
CA SER A 227 -13.40 13.63 -17.31
C SER A 227 -13.12 13.16 -18.74
N HIS A 228 -11.87 13.17 -19.20
CA HIS A 228 -11.43 12.69 -20.51
C HIS A 228 -10.63 11.38 -20.44
N GLY A 229 -10.33 10.85 -19.26
CA GLY A 229 -9.62 9.58 -19.07
C GLY A 229 -8.35 9.69 -18.19
N LEU A 230 -7.41 8.77 -18.42
CA LEU A 230 -6.20 8.57 -17.62
C LEU A 230 -4.93 9.04 -18.35
N ARG A 231 -4.09 9.76 -17.62
CA ARG A 231 -2.76 10.20 -18.09
C ARG A 231 -1.71 9.97 -17.03
N ILE A 232 -0.53 9.51 -17.43
CA ILE A 232 0.66 9.49 -16.58
C ILE A 232 1.55 10.67 -16.92
N LYS A 233 2.02 11.37 -15.89
CA LYS A 233 2.98 12.46 -16.00
C LYS A 233 4.27 12.05 -15.31
N ALA A 234 5.38 12.07 -16.06
CA ALA A 234 6.71 11.85 -15.53
C ALA A 234 7.30 13.18 -15.04
N HIS A 235 7.89 13.17 -13.86
CA HIS A 235 8.54 14.32 -13.26
C HIS A 235 10.05 14.13 -13.30
N ARG A 236 10.81 15.14 -13.73
CA ARG A 236 12.27 15.12 -13.67
C ARG A 236 12.76 15.65 -12.31
N PRO A 237 13.91 15.18 -11.80
CA PRO A 237 14.49 15.72 -10.57
C PRO A 237 14.79 17.21 -10.74
N PHE A 238 14.48 17.99 -9.71
CA PHE A 238 14.93 19.37 -9.61
C PHE A 238 16.23 19.37 -8.81
N GLU A 239 17.35 19.68 -9.45
CA GLU A 239 18.67 19.65 -8.82
C GLU A 239 18.87 20.87 -7.90
N THR A 240 19.01 22.07 -8.48
CA THR A 240 19.16 23.34 -7.75
C THR A 240 18.67 24.53 -8.57
N VAL A 241 18.37 25.65 -7.90
CA VAL A 241 18.00 26.92 -8.56
C VAL A 241 19.14 27.40 -9.47
N GLU A 242 20.39 27.36 -9.00
CA GLU A 242 21.56 27.75 -9.80
C GLU A 242 21.77 26.82 -11.01
N GLY A 243 21.58 25.50 -10.84
CA GLY A 243 21.65 24.54 -11.95
C GLY A 243 20.57 24.79 -12.99
N ALA A 244 19.34 25.07 -12.56
CA ALA A 244 18.22 25.39 -13.46
C ALA A 244 18.49 26.68 -14.26
N LEU A 245 18.98 27.74 -13.59
CA LEU A 245 19.32 29.01 -14.23
C LEU A 245 20.52 28.89 -15.19
N LYS A 246 21.57 28.16 -14.79
CA LYS A 246 22.80 28.01 -15.58
C LYS A 246 22.58 27.18 -16.84
N ASN A 247 21.76 26.13 -16.74
CA ASN A 247 21.50 25.21 -17.84
C ASN A 247 20.24 25.59 -18.64
N ASN A 248 19.57 26.71 -18.30
CA ASN A 248 18.23 27.08 -18.82
C ASN A 248 17.26 25.89 -18.78
N THR A 249 17.32 25.10 -17.71
CA THR A 249 16.53 23.88 -17.58
C THR A 249 15.12 24.28 -17.17
N ASP A 250 14.17 24.17 -18.08
CA ASP A 250 12.75 24.25 -17.74
C ASP A 250 12.31 22.98 -17.00
N ILE A 251 11.26 23.06 -16.19
CA ILE A 251 10.66 21.89 -15.50
C ILE A 251 9.90 21.08 -16.55
N LEU A 252 10.66 20.36 -17.38
CA LEU A 252 10.13 19.53 -18.45
C LEU A 252 9.52 18.26 -17.85
N SER A 253 8.19 18.27 -17.73
CA SER A 253 7.42 17.06 -17.47
C SER A 253 6.95 16.48 -18.80
N SER A 254 7.20 15.21 -19.06
CA SER A 254 6.57 14.50 -20.18
C SER A 254 5.24 13.89 -19.72
N SER A 255 4.22 13.98 -20.56
CA SER A 255 2.90 13.39 -20.30
C SER A 255 2.61 12.33 -21.35
N GLU A 256 2.19 11.16 -20.88
CA GLU A 256 1.75 10.05 -21.70
C GLU A 256 0.25 9.83 -21.46
N ILE A 257 -0.53 9.73 -22.54
CA ILE A 257 -1.95 9.41 -22.47
C ILE A 257 -2.07 7.90 -22.42
N ILE A 258 -2.62 7.37 -21.33
CA ILE A 258 -2.86 5.93 -21.17
C ILE A 258 -4.18 5.59 -21.84
N GLU A 259 -5.21 6.33 -21.47
CA GLU A 259 -6.57 6.05 -21.89
C GLU A 259 -7.32 7.34 -22.15
N THR A 260 -8.11 7.34 -23.22
CA THR A 260 -9.01 8.44 -23.56
C THR A 260 -10.42 7.89 -23.61
N GLU A 261 -11.28 8.47 -22.80
CA GLU A 261 -12.68 8.10 -22.72
C GLU A 261 -13.43 8.55 -23.97
N LYS A 262 -14.26 7.66 -24.53
CA LYS A 262 -15.03 7.95 -25.75
C LYS A 262 -16.05 9.07 -25.52
N HIS A 263 -16.57 9.14 -24.31
CA HIS A 263 -17.51 10.15 -23.87
C HIS A 263 -16.98 10.77 -22.59
N ARG A 264 -17.37 12.01 -22.33
CA ARG A 264 -16.95 12.70 -21.12
C ARG A 264 -17.50 11.97 -19.90
N VAL A 265 -16.64 11.54 -18.99
CA VAL A 265 -17.03 10.94 -17.71
C VAL A 265 -17.68 12.02 -16.84
N MET A 266 -18.91 11.79 -16.43
CA MET A 266 -19.67 12.68 -15.56
C MET A 266 -19.53 12.21 -14.11
N VAL A 267 -19.80 13.12 -13.16
CA VAL A 267 -19.82 12.75 -11.72
C VAL A 267 -20.82 11.61 -11.47
N SER A 268 -21.91 11.54 -12.24
CA SER A 268 -22.90 10.45 -12.13
C SER A 268 -22.35 9.06 -12.43
N ASP A 269 -21.19 8.98 -13.08
CA ASP A 269 -20.57 7.75 -13.57
C ASP A 269 -19.39 7.33 -12.67
N THR A 270 -19.15 8.04 -11.57
CA THR A 270 -18.07 7.78 -10.60
C THR A 270 -18.63 7.25 -9.29
N ASP A 271 -17.74 6.71 -8.45
CA ASP A 271 -18.09 6.25 -7.10
C ASP A 271 -18.71 7.39 -6.26
N ASP A 272 -18.28 8.63 -6.49
CA ASP A 272 -18.85 9.83 -5.85
C ASP A 272 -20.30 10.06 -6.30
N GLY A 273 -20.61 9.82 -7.57
CA GLY A 273 -21.97 9.87 -8.10
C GLY A 273 -22.90 8.85 -7.45
N ASP A 274 -22.42 7.62 -7.29
CA ASP A 274 -23.16 6.56 -6.60
C ASP A 274 -23.42 6.91 -5.14
N LYS A 275 -22.42 7.47 -4.45
CA LYS A 275 -22.57 7.96 -3.08
C LYS A 275 -23.63 9.07 -3.00
N ILE A 276 -23.55 10.09 -3.85
CA ILE A 276 -24.53 11.20 -3.89
C ILE A 276 -25.93 10.64 -4.15
N ARG A 277 -26.06 9.67 -5.06
CA ARG A 277 -27.35 9.04 -5.38
C ARG A 277 -27.93 8.27 -4.19
N SER A 278 -27.10 7.54 -3.45
CA SER A 278 -27.49 6.87 -2.20
C SER A 278 -27.96 7.87 -1.16
N GLU A 279 -27.19 8.95 -0.93
CA GLU A 279 -27.57 10.01 0.02
C GLU A 279 -28.90 10.67 -0.35
N ILE A 280 -29.15 10.91 -1.64
CA ILE A 280 -30.44 11.42 -2.13
C ILE A 280 -31.58 10.44 -1.81
N GLN A 281 -31.35 9.13 -1.97
CA GLN A 281 -32.36 8.11 -1.66
C GLN A 281 -32.66 8.05 -0.16
N ASP A 282 -31.63 8.07 0.67
CA ASP A 282 -31.76 8.08 2.13
C ASP A 282 -32.53 9.31 2.61
N LEU A 283 -32.20 10.50 2.09
CA LEU A 283 -32.92 11.73 2.41
C LEU A 283 -34.39 11.70 1.98
N LYS A 284 -34.68 11.12 0.80
CA LYS A 284 -36.08 10.93 0.35
C LYS A 284 -36.84 9.98 1.26
N GLN A 285 -36.20 8.93 1.76
CA GLN A 285 -36.81 7.99 2.69
C GLN A 285 -37.06 8.63 4.07
N LEU A 286 -36.10 9.39 4.58
CA LEU A 286 -36.27 10.17 5.81
C LEU A 286 -37.43 11.16 5.69
N LEU A 287 -37.50 11.91 4.60
CA LEU A 287 -38.60 12.85 4.36
C LEU A 287 -39.96 12.14 4.33
N ARG A 288 -40.02 10.97 3.70
CA ARG A 288 -41.23 10.14 3.67
C ARG A 288 -41.65 9.71 5.08
N TYR A 289 -40.73 9.17 5.87
CA TYR A 289 -41.02 8.74 7.25
C TYR A 289 -41.45 9.90 8.15
N TYR A 290 -40.87 11.09 7.95
CA TYR A 290 -41.31 12.30 8.65
C TYR A 290 -42.75 12.67 8.27
N ASN A 291 -43.07 12.69 6.96
CA ASN A 291 -44.42 13.01 6.48
C ASN A 291 -45.47 11.97 6.88
N GLU A 292 -45.07 10.70 7.05
CA GLU A 292 -45.92 9.61 7.54
C GLU A 292 -46.03 9.58 9.08
N GLY A 293 -45.33 10.47 9.80
CA GLY A 293 -45.34 10.53 11.27
C GLY A 293 -44.59 9.39 11.95
N ILE A 294 -43.75 8.65 11.22
CA ILE A 294 -42.96 7.53 11.74
C ILE A 294 -41.75 8.02 12.55
N ILE A 295 -41.19 9.18 12.17
CA ILE A 295 -40.08 9.83 12.88
C ILE A 295 -40.47 11.27 13.23
N GLU A 296 -40.23 11.65 14.49
CA GLU A 296 -40.35 13.02 14.96
C GLU A 296 -38.99 13.72 14.91
N ILE A 297 -38.97 14.98 14.45
CA ILE A 297 -37.78 15.80 14.55
C ILE A 297 -37.69 16.30 15.99
N ASN A 298 -36.72 15.76 16.73
CA ASN A 298 -36.47 16.19 18.10
C ASN A 298 -35.80 17.58 18.06
N THR A 299 -36.59 18.65 18.12
CA THR A 299 -36.10 20.03 18.20
C THR A 299 -35.67 20.36 19.63
N ASN A 300 -34.71 19.61 20.18
CA ASN A 300 -33.98 20.06 21.36
C ASN A 300 -32.68 20.72 20.87
N LYS A 301 -32.70 22.06 20.87
CA LYS A 301 -31.51 22.89 20.79
C LYS A 301 -30.73 22.83 22.10
#